data_AF-A0A7W0D349-F1
#
_entry.id   AF-A0A7W0D349-F1
#
_cell.length_a   1.000
_cell.length_b   1.000
_cell.length_c   1.000
_cell.angle_alpha   90.00
_cell.angle_beta   90.00
_cell.angle_gamma   90.00
#
_symmetry.space_group_name_H-M   'P 1'
#
loop_
_entity.id
_entity.type
_entity.pdbx_description
1 polymer ?
#
loop_
_entity_poly.entity_id
_entity_poly.type
_entity_poly.pdbx_seq_one_letter_code
_entity_poly.pdbx_strand_id
1 'polypeptide(L)' 'MTAVKSIFKTLVESVKSTNGDWQCIILDHADADIYGDIENVNEVVEWRNGKKLIPEEWYT' A
#
# COMPACT_ATOMS: atom_id res chain seq x y z
N MET A 1 5.50 1.47 14.50
CA MET A 1 6.26 1.13 13.27
C MET A 1 6.12 -0.35 12.90
N THR A 2 6.35 -1.28 13.84
CA THR A 2 6.32 -2.73 13.59
C THR A 2 4.95 -3.31 13.21
N ALA A 3 3.85 -2.83 13.81
CA ALA A 3 2.52 -3.41 13.57
C ALA A 3 2.02 -3.21 12.13
N VAL A 4 2.19 -2.01 11.56
CA VAL A 4 1.77 -1.72 10.18
C VAL A 4 2.58 -2.55 9.19
N LYS A 5 3.92 -2.62 9.37
CA LYS A 5 4.78 -3.47 8.54
C LYS A 5 4.35 -4.95 8.59
N SER A 6 3.92 -5.44 9.75
CA SER A 6 3.39 -6.80 9.88
C SER A 6 2.11 -7.02 9.07
N ILE A 7 1.19 -6.05 9.02
CA ILE A 7 -0.02 -6.14 8.20
C ILE A 7 0.34 -6.32 6.72
N PHE A 8 1.26 -5.51 6.20
CA PHE A 8 1.72 -5.63 4.80
C PHE A 8 2.34 -7.01 4.54
N LYS A 9 3.21 -7.50 5.44
CA LYS A 9 3.81 -8.83 5.31
C LYS A 9 2.76 -9.94 5.31
N THR A 10 1.79 -9.90 6.22
CA THR A 10 0.71 -10.89 6.28
C THR A 10 -0.15 -10.90 5.01
N LEU A 11 -0.44 -9.73 4.43
CA LEU A 11 -1.18 -9.64 3.16
C LEU A 11 -0.34 -10.18 1.98
N VAL A 12 0.95 -9.88 1.94
CA VAL A 12 1.85 -10.46 0.92
C VAL A 12 1.93 -11.97 1.04
N GLU A 13 2.04 -12.50 2.26
CA GLU A 13 2.07 -13.93 2.52
C GLU A 13 0.76 -14.63 2.09
N SER A 14 -0.40 -13.98 2.24
CA SER A 14 -1.68 -14.53 1.78
C SER A 14 -1.84 -14.50 0.25
N VAL A 15 -1.31 -13.48 -0.42
CA VAL A 15 -1.21 -13.45 -1.89
C VAL A 15 -0.27 -14.56 -2.40
N LYS A 16 0.89 -14.73 -1.75
CA LYS A 16 1.86 -15.78 -2.11
C LYS A 16 1.29 -17.17 -1.89
N SER A 17 0.57 -17.41 -0.78
CA SER A 17 -0.02 -18.72 -0.48
C SER A 17 -1.13 -19.14 -1.44
N THR A 18 -1.72 -18.18 -2.16
CA THR A 18 -2.71 -18.40 -3.21
C THR A 18 -2.11 -18.38 -4.61
N ASN A 19 -0.77 -18.42 -4.75
CA ASN A 19 -0.06 -18.33 -6.03
C ASN A 19 -0.51 -17.15 -6.92
N GLY A 20 -0.95 -16.04 -6.31
CA GLY A 20 -1.41 -14.86 -7.03
C GLY A 20 -2.86 -14.90 -7.52
N ASP A 21 -3.65 -15.91 -7.15
CA ASP A 21 -5.10 -15.95 -7.44
C ASP A 21 -5.89 -14.88 -6.64
N TRP A 22 -5.23 -14.22 -5.69
CA TRP A 22 -5.74 -13.11 -4.90
C TRP A 22 -4.83 -11.89 -5.02
N GLN A 23 -5.43 -10.70 -5.08
CA GLN A 23 -4.73 -9.42 -5.05
C GLN A 23 -5.54 -8.43 -4.21
N CYS A 24 -4.84 -7.55 -3.48
CA CYS A 24 -5.45 -6.44 -2.76
C CYS A 24 -4.80 -5.09 -3.10
N ILE A 25 -5.59 -4.03 -2.94
CA ILE A 25 -5.10 -2.65 -2.92
C ILE A 25 -5.12 -2.20 -1.47
N ILE A 26 -3.99 -1.68 -0.99
CA ILE A 26 -3.86 -1.14 0.37
C ILE A 26 -3.84 0.38 0.26
N LEU A 27 -4.76 1.03 0.97
CA LEU A 27 -4.80 2.47 1.15
C LEU A 27 -4.44 2.78 2.61
N ASP A 28 -3.26 3.33 2.83
CA ASP A 28 -2.75 3.64 4.18
C ASP A 28 -1.95 4.97 4.15
N HIS A 29 -1.57 5.47 5.32
CA HIS A 29 -0.73 6.66 5.48
C HIS A 29 0.75 6.34 5.76
N ALA A 30 1.11 5.05 5.73
CA ALA A 30 2.49 4.59 5.85
C ALA A 30 3.35 5.05 4.67
N ASP A 31 4.65 5.13 4.93
CA ASP A 31 5.65 5.60 3.97
C ASP A 31 6.47 4.44 3.41
N ALA A 32 7.25 4.72 2.36
CA ALA A 32 8.08 3.70 1.70
C ALA A 32 9.14 3.09 2.63
N ASP A 33 9.46 3.71 3.78
CA ASP A 33 10.29 3.11 4.82
C ASP A 33 9.63 1.89 5.50
N ILE A 34 8.29 1.79 5.45
CA ILE A 34 7.51 0.68 5.98
C ILE A 34 7.40 -0.46 4.96
N TYR A 35 6.99 -0.15 3.73
CA TYR A 35 6.62 -1.18 2.73
C TYR A 35 7.60 -1.32 1.56
N GLY A 36 8.49 -0.36 1.35
CA GLY A 36 9.31 -0.27 0.14
C GLY A 36 10.36 -1.38 0.00
N ASP A 37 10.69 -2.10 1.08
CA ASP A 37 11.59 -3.25 1.08
C ASP A 37 10.86 -4.60 1.08
N ILE A 38 9.52 -4.61 1.01
CA ILE A 38 8.72 -5.85 1.02
C ILE A 38 8.56 -6.33 -0.42
N GLU A 39 9.18 -7.47 -0.73
CA GLU A 39 9.01 -8.14 -2.02
C GLU A 39 7.52 -8.43 -2.32
N ASN A 40 7.12 -8.29 -3.58
CA ASN A 40 5.73 -8.42 -4.05
C ASN A 40 4.77 -7.32 -3.54
N VAL A 41 5.29 -6.22 -3.01
CA VAL A 41 4.56 -4.95 -2.86
C VAL A 41 4.97 -4.01 -3.98
N ASN A 42 3.99 -3.34 -4.60
CA ASN A 42 4.21 -2.31 -5.59
C ASN A 42 3.53 -1.01 -5.15
N GLU A 43 4.31 0.04 -4.93
CA GLU A 43 3.76 1.39 -4.70
C GLU A 43 3.11 1.89 -6.00
N VAL A 44 1.80 2.15 -5.94
CA VAL A 44 1.05 2.65 -7.10
C VAL A 44 1.07 4.17 -7.15
N VAL A 45 0.89 4.82 -5.99
CA VAL A 45 0.83 6.27 -5.88
C VAL A 45 1.10 6.72 -4.45
N GLU A 46 1.79 7.84 -4.33
CA GLU A 46 1.95 8.59 -3.08
C GLU A 46 1.22 9.94 -3.18
N TRP A 47 0.34 10.22 -2.23
CA TRP A 47 -0.38 11.50 -2.14
C TRP A 47 0.32 12.45 -1.16
N ARG A 48 1.35 13.14 -1.67
CA ARG A 48 2.08 14.19 -0.96
C ARG A 48 2.15 15.47 -1.77
N ASN A 49 2.59 16.55 -1.11
CA ASN A 49 2.90 17.83 -1.75
C ASN A 49 1.73 18.40 -2.57
N GLY A 50 0.52 18.37 -1.99
CA GLY A 50 -0.70 18.87 -2.63
C GLY A 50 -1.41 17.87 -3.54
N LYS A 51 -0.81 16.71 -3.85
CA LYS A 51 -1.54 15.60 -4.49
C LYS A 51 -2.46 14.93 -3.47
N LYS A 52 -3.69 14.60 -3.88
CA LYS A 52 -4.71 13.97 -3.04
C LYS A 52 -5.36 12.80 -3.75
N LEU A 53 -5.88 11.84 -2.99
CA LEU A 53 -6.69 10.74 -3.51
C LEU A 53 -7.94 11.26 -4.21
N ILE A 54 -8.61 12.24 -3.58
CA ILE A 54 -9.69 13.00 -4.20
C ILE A 54 -9.09 14.34 -4.64
N PRO A 55 -8.93 14.56 -5.96
CA PRO A 55 -8.47 15.84 -6.48
C PRO A 55 -9.36 16.99 -6.02
N GLU A 56 -8.77 18.15 -5.74
CA GLU A 56 -9.54 19.28 -5.18
C GLU A 56 -10.63 19.73 -6.17
N GLU A 57 -10.30 19.74 -7.47
CA GLU A 57 -11.20 20.12 -8.55
C GLU A 57 -12.47 19.27 -8.68
N TRP A 58 -12.59 18.15 -7.94
CA TRP A 58 -13.81 17.34 -7.93
C TRP A 58 -14.87 17.86 -6.97
N TYR A 59 -14.50 18.70 -5.99
CA TYR A 59 -15.40 19.15 -4.93
C TYR A 59 -15.33 20.65 -4.65
N THR A 60 -14.70 21.42 -5.53
CA THR A 60 -14.72 22.89 -5.56
C THR A 60 -15.60 23.47 -6.65
#